data_AF-A0A536I7X3-F1
#
_entry.id   AF-A0A536I7X3-F1
#
_cell.length_a   1.000
_cell.length_b   1.000
_cell.length_c   1.000
_cell.angle_alpha   90.00
_cell.angle_beta   90.00
_cell.angle_gamma   90.00
#
_symmetry.space_group_name_H-M   'P 1'
#
loop_
_entity.id
_entity.type
_entity.pdbx_description
1 polymer ?
#
loop_
_entity_poly.entity_id
_entity_poly.type
_entity_poly.pdbx_seq_one_letter_code
_entity_poly.pdbx_strand_id
1 'polypeptide(L)'
;MRALGKAASDDDRPLIERVRKGDQDAARTLFERYFDRIYNYVYVRLGRVEDAEDLAIDTMTRSLTRLDLFQDQGVAFSSWVYRIAHNATIDHYRRNGKVTLVPLENAILPQTADPSELALEQLSNEDLRAALRDLTEEQQQVLILRFFQDLTAAQVADIMGKSVGAVQALQHRALGSLERALQGRAAN
;
A
#
# COMPACT_ATOMS: atom_id res chain seq x y z
N MET A 1 8.14 -16.21 0.94
CA MET A 1 8.13 -14.89 1.63
C MET A 1 9.35 -14.07 1.20
N ARG A 2 9.25 -13.29 0.12
CA ARG A 2 10.27 -12.27 -0.19
C ARG A 2 10.21 -11.22 0.92
N ALA A 3 11.35 -10.87 1.49
CA ALA A 3 11.47 -9.86 2.53
C ALA A 3 10.68 -8.61 2.15
N LEU A 4 9.61 -8.32 2.90
CA LEU A 4 8.86 -7.08 2.81
C LEU A 4 9.87 -5.96 2.98
N GLY A 5 10.16 -5.27 1.87
CA GLY A 5 11.31 -4.39 1.75
C GLY A 5 11.24 -3.32 2.82
N LYS A 6 12.14 -3.42 3.81
CA LYS A 6 12.48 -2.39 4.78
C LYS A 6 12.33 -1.04 4.11
N ALA A 7 11.46 -0.18 4.64
CA ALA A 7 11.45 1.24 4.27
C ALA A 7 12.74 1.85 4.80
N ALA A 8 13.87 1.50 4.17
CA ALA A 8 15.08 2.24 4.30
C ALA A 8 14.75 3.65 3.83
N SER A 9 14.96 4.59 4.74
CA SER A 9 15.18 6.00 4.52
C SER A 9 16.32 6.18 3.50
N ASP A 10 16.08 5.77 2.26
CA ASP A 10 16.99 6.05 1.17
C ASP A 10 16.77 7.51 0.81
N ASP A 11 17.80 8.31 1.05
CA ASP A 11 17.85 9.65 0.53
C ASP A 11 17.86 9.57 -1.01
N ASP A 12 16.70 9.72 -1.62
CA ASP A 12 16.53 9.69 -3.07
C ASP A 12 17.01 10.99 -3.75
N ARG A 13 17.31 12.06 -2.98
CA ARG A 13 17.67 13.37 -3.53
C ARG A 13 18.80 13.29 -4.57
N PRO A 14 19.90 12.53 -4.35
CA PRO A 14 20.97 12.42 -5.35
C PRO A 14 20.51 11.74 -6.65
N LEU A 15 19.64 10.73 -6.56
CA LEU A 15 19.08 10.06 -7.74
C LEU A 15 18.13 10.99 -8.49
N ILE A 16 17.25 11.69 -7.77
CA ILE A 16 16.29 12.63 -8.34
C ILE A 16 17.01 13.74 -9.10
N GLU A 17 18.06 14.33 -8.54
CA GLU A 17 18.86 15.37 -9.21
C GLU A 17 19.55 14.86 -10.48
N ARG A 18 19.98 13.59 -10.50
CA ARG A 18 20.54 12.96 -11.70
C ARG A 18 19.47 12.73 -12.76
N VAL A 19 18.30 12.23 -12.38
CA VAL A 19 17.18 12.03 -13.32
C VAL A 19 16.76 13.35 -13.95
N ARG A 20 16.70 14.45 -13.18
CA ARG A 20 16.42 15.80 -13.70
C ARG A 20 17.42 16.25 -14.77
N LYS A 21 18.65 15.74 -14.74
CA LYS A 21 19.71 16.00 -15.74
C LYS A 21 19.70 15.01 -16.90
N GLY A 22 18.72 14.11 -16.97
CA GLY A 22 18.56 13.13 -18.06
C GLY A 22 19.26 11.79 -17.83
N ASP A 23 19.76 11.52 -16.62
CA ASP A 23 20.46 10.27 -16.29
C ASP A 23 19.48 9.08 -16.23
N GLN A 24 19.58 8.21 -17.24
CA GLN A 24 18.70 7.04 -17.40
C GLN A 24 19.00 5.94 -16.36
N ASP A 25 20.24 5.82 -15.88
CA ASP A 25 20.59 4.82 -14.87
C ASP A 25 20.03 5.20 -13.50
N ALA A 26 20.04 6.50 -13.18
CA ALA A 26 19.36 7.01 -12.00
C ALA A 26 17.83 6.76 -12.07
N ALA A 27 17.23 6.93 -13.25
CA ALA A 27 15.80 6.70 -13.45
C ALA A 27 15.45 5.21 -13.30
N ARG A 28 16.27 4.33 -13.89
CA ARG A 28 16.17 2.87 -13.70
C ARG A 28 16.28 2.48 -12.23
N THR A 29 17.24 3.05 -11.50
CA THR A 29 17.43 2.77 -10.07
C THR A 29 16.18 3.14 -9.26
N LEU A 30 15.59 4.31 -9.52
CA LEU A 30 14.32 4.70 -8.88
C LEU A 30 13.17 3.78 -9.30
N PHE A 31 13.11 3.38 -10.57
CA PHE A 31 12.10 2.43 -11.04
C PHE A 31 12.16 1.11 -10.27
N GLU A 32 13.32 0.44 -10.27
CA GLU A 32 13.52 -0.86 -9.62
C GLU A 32 13.27 -0.80 -8.11
N ARG A 33 13.66 0.31 -7.46
CA ARG A 33 13.45 0.52 -6.02
C ARG A 33 11.97 0.58 -5.62
N TYR A 34 11.13 1.16 -6.47
CA TYR A 34 9.74 1.48 -6.11
C TYR A 34 8.72 0.60 -6.78
N PHE A 35 9.03 0.01 -7.95
CA PHE A 35 8.09 -0.78 -8.72
C PHE A 35 7.46 -1.92 -7.90
N ASP A 36 8.28 -2.78 -7.28
CA ASP A 36 7.79 -3.90 -6.47
C ASP A 36 6.91 -3.44 -5.31
N ARG A 37 7.22 -2.29 -4.72
CA ARG A 37 6.46 -1.72 -3.59
C ARG A 37 5.09 -1.23 -4.05
N ILE A 38 5.05 -0.49 -5.16
CA ILE A 38 3.81 0.00 -5.75
C ILE A 38 2.96 -1.15 -6.28
N TYR A 39 3.58 -2.11 -6.97
CA TYR A 39 2.92 -3.33 -7.39
C TYR A 39 2.26 -4.04 -6.21
N ASN A 40 3.01 -4.30 -5.14
CA ASN A 40 2.46 -4.94 -3.94
C ASN A 40 1.33 -4.13 -3.30
N TYR A 41 1.45 -2.81 -3.22
CA TYR A 41 0.39 -1.94 -2.72
C TYR A 41 -0.90 -2.05 -3.55
N VAL A 42 -0.79 -1.96 -4.88
CA VAL A 42 -1.96 -2.06 -5.78
C VAL A 42 -2.53 -3.48 -5.75
N TYR A 43 -1.68 -4.50 -5.78
CA TYR A 43 -2.08 -5.90 -5.73
C TYR A 43 -2.84 -6.23 -4.46
N VAL A 44 -2.36 -5.80 -3.29
CA VAL A 44 -3.08 -5.95 -2.01
C VAL A 44 -4.46 -5.27 -2.05
N ARG A 45 -4.63 -4.22 -2.87
CA ARG A 45 -5.88 -3.47 -2.98
C ARG A 45 -6.86 -3.97 -4.05
N LEU A 46 -6.36 -4.56 -5.13
CA LEU A 46 -7.17 -4.98 -6.29
C LEU A 46 -7.22 -6.50 -6.48
N GLY A 47 -6.24 -7.24 -5.94
CA GLY A 47 -6.06 -8.70 -6.02
C GLY A 47 -6.09 -9.28 -7.43
N ARG A 48 -5.92 -8.45 -8.45
CA ARG A 48 -5.79 -8.83 -9.86
C ARG A 48 -4.38 -8.49 -10.31
N VAL A 49 -3.64 -9.49 -10.77
CA VAL A 49 -2.25 -9.34 -11.22
C VAL A 49 -2.16 -8.35 -12.37
N GLU A 50 -2.99 -8.51 -13.39
CA GLU A 50 -3.01 -7.63 -14.58
C GLU A 50 -3.21 -6.16 -14.20
N ASP A 51 -4.23 -5.85 -13.39
CA ASP A 51 -4.49 -4.48 -12.96
C ASP A 51 -3.34 -3.94 -12.09
N ALA A 52 -2.75 -4.78 -11.24
CA ALA A 52 -1.63 -4.38 -10.39
C ALA A 52 -0.36 -4.06 -11.19
N GLU A 53 -0.03 -4.89 -12.19
CA GLU A 53 1.10 -4.65 -13.09
C GLU A 53 0.88 -3.36 -13.88
N ASP A 54 -0.28 -3.22 -14.53
CA ASP A 54 -0.60 -2.05 -15.35
C ASP A 54 -0.56 -0.75 -14.54
N LEU A 55 -1.20 -0.73 -13.37
CA LEU A 55 -1.22 0.47 -12.52
C LEU A 55 0.17 0.77 -11.92
N ALA A 56 0.97 -0.25 -11.60
CA ALA A 56 2.32 -0.03 -11.11
C ALA A 56 3.22 0.58 -12.19
N ILE A 57 3.16 0.05 -13.41
CA ILE A 57 3.89 0.58 -14.57
C ILE A 57 3.46 2.02 -14.85
N ASP A 58 2.14 2.28 -14.93
CA ASP A 58 1.59 3.62 -15.18
C ASP A 58 1.98 4.60 -14.07
N THR A 59 1.90 4.18 -12.80
CA THR A 59 2.33 5.00 -11.65
C THR A 59 3.81 5.37 -11.77
N MET A 60 4.70 4.39 -11.96
CA MET A 60 6.13 4.65 -12.05
C MET A 60 6.48 5.52 -13.25
N THR A 61 5.81 5.29 -14.39
CA THR A 61 5.95 6.11 -15.59
C THR A 61 5.53 7.55 -15.31
N ARG A 62 4.38 7.78 -14.68
CA ARG A 62 3.91 9.12 -14.30
C ARG A 62 4.83 9.80 -13.30
N SER A 63 5.34 9.07 -12.32
CA SER A 63 6.27 9.59 -11.32
C SER A 63 7.58 10.05 -11.97
N LEU A 64 8.18 9.24 -12.86
CA LEU A 64 9.44 9.61 -13.49
C LEU A 64 9.28 10.71 -14.55
N THR A 65 8.19 10.68 -15.33
CA THR A 65 7.91 11.71 -16.35
C THR A 65 7.56 13.07 -15.77
N ARG A 66 7.02 13.12 -14.55
CA ARG A 66 6.63 14.36 -13.86
C ARG A 66 7.53 14.69 -12.67
N LEU A 67 8.75 14.14 -12.66
CA LEU A 67 9.68 14.29 -11.54
C LEU A 67 10.14 15.75 -11.31
N ASP A 68 10.03 16.57 -12.34
CA ASP A 68 10.19 18.02 -12.29
C ASP A 68 9.17 18.71 -11.38
N LEU A 69 7.95 18.16 -11.26
CA LEU A 69 6.91 18.67 -10.37
C LEU A 69 7.10 18.26 -8.91
N PHE A 70 7.93 17.25 -8.64
CA PHE A 70 8.23 16.85 -7.27
C PHE A 70 9.09 17.92 -6.59
N GLN A 71 8.60 18.49 -5.49
CA GLN A 71 9.38 19.41 -4.68
C GLN A 71 9.62 18.78 -3.31
N ASP A 72 10.89 18.67 -2.94
CA ASP A 72 11.30 18.18 -1.62
C ASP A 72 11.10 19.28 -0.57
N GLN A 73 9.83 19.49 -0.19
CA GLN A 73 9.42 20.38 0.89
C GLN A 73 9.18 19.58 2.19
N GLY A 74 10.04 18.59 2.46
CA GLY A 74 9.87 17.66 3.58
C GLY A 74 8.93 16.49 3.27
N VAL A 75 8.50 16.34 2.02
CA VAL A 75 7.73 15.20 1.54
C VAL A 75 8.69 14.21 0.88
N ALA A 76 8.79 13.00 1.42
CA ALA A 76 9.61 11.96 0.82
C ALA A 76 9.12 11.61 -0.59
N PHE A 77 10.06 11.31 -1.50
CA PHE A 77 9.73 10.88 -2.85
C PHE A 77 8.81 9.66 -2.85
N SER A 78 9.04 8.70 -1.94
CA SER A 78 8.15 7.57 -1.72
C SER A 78 6.71 7.98 -1.47
N SER A 79 6.45 8.96 -0.60
CA SER A 79 5.09 9.49 -0.35
C SER A 79 4.44 10.02 -1.61
N TRP A 80 5.21 10.71 -2.46
CA TRP A 80 4.72 11.25 -3.71
C TRP A 80 4.31 10.15 -4.70
N VAL A 81 5.15 9.12 -4.85
CA VAL A 81 4.85 7.95 -5.70
C VAL A 81 3.63 7.20 -5.17
N TYR A 82 3.56 6.93 -3.86
CA TYR A 82 2.40 6.28 -3.24
C TYR A 82 1.12 7.10 -3.37
N ARG A 83 1.20 8.44 -3.34
CA ARG A 83 0.02 9.29 -3.57
C ARG A 83 -0.50 9.16 -5.01
N ILE A 84 0.41 9.08 -5.99
CA ILE A 84 0.03 8.82 -7.39
C ILE A 84 -0.63 7.44 -7.50
N ALA A 85 0.01 6.41 -6.93
CA ALA A 85 -0.54 5.04 -6.90
C ALA A 85 -1.92 5.00 -6.24
N HIS A 86 -2.05 5.65 -5.08
CA HIS A 86 -3.28 5.67 -4.31
C HIS A 86 -4.45 6.27 -5.10
N ASN A 87 -4.21 7.44 -5.71
CA ASN A 87 -5.21 8.10 -6.54
C ASN A 87 -5.55 7.25 -7.77
N ALA A 88 -4.55 6.68 -8.44
CA ALA A 88 -4.75 5.80 -9.59
C ALA A 88 -5.60 4.56 -9.24
N THR A 89 -5.35 3.94 -8.08
CA THR A 89 -6.12 2.80 -7.57
C THR A 89 -7.57 3.20 -7.26
N ILE A 90 -7.80 4.34 -6.60
CA ILE A 90 -9.16 4.86 -6.36
C ILE A 90 -9.87 5.15 -7.68
N ASP A 91 -9.20 5.79 -8.63
CA ASP A 91 -9.80 6.20 -9.89
C ASP A 91 -10.08 5.00 -10.81
N HIS A 92 -9.21 4.00 -10.82
CA HIS A 92 -9.44 2.72 -11.49
C HIS A 92 -10.69 2.02 -10.92
N TYR A 93 -10.81 1.98 -9.58
CA TYR A 93 -11.99 1.46 -8.90
C TYR A 93 -13.28 2.20 -9.30
N ARG A 94 -13.28 3.54 -9.22
CA ARG A 94 -14.46 4.36 -9.54
C ARG A 94 -14.91 4.22 -10.99
N ARG A 95 -13.98 4.14 -11.94
CA ARG A 95 -14.29 4.03 -13.37
C ARG A 95 -14.83 2.65 -13.77
N ASN A 96 -14.37 1.60 -13.12
CA ASN A 96 -14.74 0.23 -13.50
C ASN A 96 -16.09 -0.23 -12.93
N GLY A 97 -16.71 0.56 -12.03
CA GLY A 97 -18.15 0.52 -11.67
C GLY A 97 -18.73 -0.81 -11.15
N LYS A 98 -17.94 -1.89 -11.10
CA LYS A 98 -18.36 -3.27 -10.80
C LYS A 98 -17.26 -4.12 -10.14
N VAL A 99 -16.08 -3.57 -9.87
CA VAL A 99 -14.98 -4.30 -9.21
C VAL A 99 -14.89 -3.79 -7.78
N THR A 100 -15.17 -4.65 -6.80
CA THR A 100 -14.98 -4.35 -5.38
C THR A 100 -13.48 -4.30 -5.08
N LEU A 101 -13.01 -3.28 -4.34
CA LEU A 101 -11.67 -3.33 -3.75
C LEU A 101 -11.52 -4.66 -3.04
N VAL A 102 -10.36 -5.30 -3.18
CA VAL A 102 -10.14 -6.55 -2.46
C VAL A 102 -10.17 -6.25 -0.99
N PRO A 103 -11.14 -6.84 -0.25
CA PRO A 103 -11.20 -6.68 1.18
C PRO A 103 -9.88 -7.13 1.80
N LEU A 104 -9.38 -6.38 2.77
CA LEU A 104 -8.05 -6.62 3.36
C LEU A 104 -7.85 -8.06 3.86
N GLU A 105 -8.90 -8.74 4.31
CA GLU A 105 -8.82 -10.14 4.73
C GLU A 105 -8.39 -11.12 3.63
N ASN A 106 -8.71 -10.82 2.37
CA ASN A 106 -8.33 -11.64 1.23
C ASN A 106 -6.89 -11.35 0.80
N ALA A 107 -6.37 -10.16 1.09
CA ALA A 107 -4.99 -9.78 0.78
C ALA A 107 -3.95 -10.41 1.72
N ILE A 108 -4.37 -10.94 2.88
CA ILE A 108 -3.49 -11.64 3.83
C ILE A 108 -3.22 -13.09 3.39
N LEU A 109 -3.97 -13.62 2.41
CA LEU A 109 -3.74 -14.97 1.91
C LEU A 109 -2.42 -15.05 1.12
N PRO A 110 -1.52 -16.00 1.45
CA PRO A 110 -0.46 -16.36 0.53
C PRO A 110 -1.10 -17.05 -0.69
N GLN A 111 -1.12 -16.35 -1.83
CA GLN A 111 -1.63 -16.88 -3.11
C GLN A 111 -0.77 -18.05 -3.67
N THR A 112 0.32 -18.43 -2.99
CA THR A 112 1.32 -19.42 -3.45
C THR A 112 1.58 -20.55 -2.46
N ALA A 113 0.77 -20.72 -1.41
CA ALA A 113 0.97 -21.80 -0.44
C ALA A 113 0.41 -23.14 -0.96
N ASP A 114 0.95 -24.25 -0.46
CA ASP A 114 0.44 -25.61 -0.72
C ASP A 114 -1.01 -25.72 -0.21
N PRO A 115 -1.95 -26.38 -0.93
CA PRO A 115 -3.34 -26.54 -0.48
C PRO A 115 -3.50 -27.08 0.95
N SER A 116 -2.55 -27.88 1.42
CA SER A 116 -2.53 -28.45 2.76
C SER A 116 -2.07 -27.46 3.85
N GLU A 117 -1.12 -26.57 3.55
CA GLU A 117 -0.69 -25.47 4.44
C GLU A 117 -1.75 -24.36 4.48
N LEU A 118 -2.39 -24.08 3.34
CA LEU A 118 -3.51 -23.14 3.23
C LEU A 118 -4.67 -23.53 4.15
N ALA A 119 -5.02 -24.82 4.26
CA ALA A 119 -6.14 -25.25 5.10
C ALA A 119 -5.88 -24.97 6.60
N LEU A 120 -4.66 -25.21 7.09
CA LEU A 120 -4.25 -24.96 8.47
C LEU A 120 -4.15 -23.45 8.80
N GLU A 121 -3.59 -22.64 7.88
CA GLU A 121 -3.55 -21.17 8.02
C GLU A 121 -4.91 -20.51 7.78
N GLN A 122 -5.81 -21.14 7.01
CA GLN A 122 -7.18 -20.68 6.81
C GLN A 122 -7.99 -20.86 8.09
N LEU A 123 -7.98 -22.05 8.69
CA LEU A 123 -8.62 -22.32 9.98
C LEU A 123 -8.07 -21.43 11.12
N SER A 124 -6.76 -21.15 11.12
CA SER A 124 -6.10 -20.32 12.15
C SER A 124 -6.45 -18.82 12.10
N ASN A 125 -7.13 -18.32 11.06
CA ASN A 125 -7.28 -16.88 10.84
C ASN A 125 -8.68 -16.42 10.42
N GLU A 126 -9.70 -17.28 10.47
CA GLU A 126 -11.07 -16.89 10.12
C GLU A 126 -11.59 -15.71 10.95
N ASP A 127 -11.26 -15.65 12.24
CA ASP A 127 -11.64 -14.55 13.12
C ASP A 127 -10.97 -13.23 12.74
N LEU A 128 -9.68 -13.26 12.39
CA LEU A 128 -8.98 -12.08 11.89
C LEU A 128 -9.57 -11.62 10.56
N ARG A 129 -9.86 -12.56 9.65
CA ARG A 129 -10.49 -12.26 8.37
C ARG A 129 -11.87 -11.62 8.57
N ALA A 130 -12.65 -12.16 9.50
CA ALA A 130 -13.93 -11.58 9.86
C ALA A 130 -13.80 -10.20 10.51
N ALA A 131 -12.80 -10.00 11.37
CA ALA A 131 -12.53 -8.71 11.99
C ALA A 131 -12.10 -7.64 10.98
N LEU A 132 -11.33 -8.01 9.95
CA LEU A 132 -10.90 -7.10 8.88
C LEU A 132 -12.07 -6.67 7.97
N ARG A 133 -13.06 -7.55 7.77
CA ARG A 133 -14.32 -7.20 7.06
C ARG A 133 -15.10 -6.09 7.74
N ASP A 134 -15.01 -6.01 9.06
CA ASP A 134 -15.74 -5.03 9.87
C ASP A 134 -15.09 -3.63 9.80
N LEU A 135 -13.91 -3.50 9.18
CA LEU A 135 -13.21 -2.22 9.01
C LEU A 135 -13.74 -1.41 7.83
N THR A 136 -13.78 -0.10 8.00
CA THR A 136 -14.04 0.84 6.89
C THR A 136 -12.88 0.86 5.89
N GLU A 137 -13.12 1.30 4.66
CA GLU A 137 -12.08 1.43 3.64
C GLU A 137 -10.89 2.28 4.11
N GLU A 138 -11.16 3.40 4.80
CA GLU A 138 -10.10 4.25 5.34
C GLU A 138 -9.28 3.52 6.42
N GLN A 139 -9.93 2.71 7.26
CA GLN A 139 -9.24 1.90 8.28
C GLN A 139 -8.38 0.82 7.63
N GLN A 140 -8.90 0.10 6.65
CA GLN A 140 -8.10 -0.89 5.91
C GLN A 140 -6.90 -0.22 5.24
N GLN A 141 -7.10 0.94 4.62
CA GLN A 141 -6.04 1.65 3.93
C GLN A 141 -4.94 2.16 4.86
N VAL A 142 -5.29 2.71 6.04
CA VAL A 142 -4.26 3.12 7.00
C VAL A 142 -3.45 1.92 7.47
N LEU A 143 -4.08 0.74 7.63
CA LEU A 143 -3.37 -0.48 8.02
C LEU A 143 -2.42 -0.96 6.92
N ILE A 144 -2.87 -0.98 5.66
CA ILE A 144 -2.03 -1.36 4.51
C ILE A 144 -0.79 -0.45 4.42
N LEU A 145 -1.00 0.86 4.43
CA LEU A 145 0.11 1.81 4.30
C LEU A 145 1.07 1.77 5.50
N ARG A 146 0.55 1.62 6.74
CA ARG A 146 1.39 1.59 7.96
C ARG A 146 2.13 0.28 8.15
N PHE A 147 1.49 -0.86 7.88
CA PHE A 147 2.00 -2.17 8.27
C PHE A 147 2.47 -3.03 7.11
N PHE A 148 1.85 -2.96 5.93
CA PHE A 148 2.28 -3.72 4.75
C PHE A 148 3.37 -2.98 3.97
N GLN A 149 3.30 -1.65 3.95
CA GLN A 149 4.25 -0.79 3.24
C GLN A 149 5.29 -0.13 4.18
N ASP A 150 5.19 -0.36 5.49
CA ASP A 150 6.10 0.17 6.51
C ASP A 150 6.29 1.71 6.46
N LEU A 151 5.25 2.45 6.07
CA LEU A 151 5.30 3.90 5.93
C LEU A 151 4.97 4.60 7.23
N THR A 152 5.68 5.66 7.59
CA THR A 152 5.41 6.46 8.80
C THR A 152 4.04 7.14 8.77
N ALA A 153 3.50 7.49 9.94
CA ALA A 153 2.21 8.21 10.03
C ALA A 153 2.20 9.53 9.25
N ALA A 154 3.35 10.22 9.17
CA ALA A 154 3.49 11.45 8.37
C ALA A 154 3.37 11.16 6.87
N GLN A 155 4.08 10.14 6.36
CA GLN A 155 3.98 9.74 4.95
C GLN A 155 2.55 9.29 4.60
N VAL A 156 1.91 8.53 5.49
CA VAL A 156 0.52 8.10 5.29
C VAL A 156 -0.45 9.29 5.28
N ALA A 157 -0.21 10.30 6.11
CA ALA A 157 -0.99 11.53 6.12
C ALA A 157 -0.91 12.26 4.78
N ASP A 158 0.30 12.39 4.22
CA ASP A 158 0.52 12.99 2.90
C ASP A 158 -0.16 12.20 1.77
N ILE A 159 -0.10 10.87 1.83
CA ILE A 159 -0.72 9.98 0.83
C ILE A 159 -2.24 10.07 0.88
N MET A 160 -2.82 10.06 2.08
CA MET A 160 -4.27 10.06 2.29
C MET A 160 -4.90 11.46 2.27
N GLY A 161 -4.10 12.52 2.17
CA GLY A 161 -4.58 13.91 2.25
C GLY A 161 -5.21 14.24 3.60
N LYS A 162 -4.64 13.73 4.70
CA LYS A 162 -5.13 13.91 6.07
C LYS A 162 -4.05 14.54 6.95
N SER A 163 -4.39 14.97 8.16
CA SER A 163 -3.38 15.36 9.15
C SER A 163 -2.74 14.13 9.81
N VAL A 164 -1.51 14.27 10.32
CA VAL A 164 -0.83 13.19 11.06
C VAL A 164 -1.68 12.71 12.25
N GLY A 165 -2.29 13.64 12.99
CA GLY A 165 -3.21 13.31 14.09
C GLY A 165 -4.45 12.55 13.63
N ALA A 166 -5.02 12.88 12.47
CA ALA A 166 -6.14 12.14 11.90
C ALA A 166 -5.75 10.71 11.50
N VAL A 167 -4.55 10.52 10.94
CA VAL A 167 -4.00 9.19 10.62
C VAL A 167 -3.76 8.37 11.89
N GLN A 168 -3.17 8.95 12.93
CA GLN A 168 -2.95 8.26 14.21
C GLN A 168 -4.28 7.85 14.86
N ALA A 169 -5.27 8.75 14.86
CA ALA A 169 -6.61 8.45 15.37
C ALA A 169 -7.31 7.36 14.55
N LEU A 170 -7.15 7.37 13.22
CA LEU A 170 -7.70 6.35 12.32
C LEU A 170 -7.03 4.99 12.55
N GLN A 171 -5.70 4.96 12.69
CA GLN A 171 -4.93 3.77 13.03
C GLN A 171 -5.40 3.19 14.37
N HIS A 172 -5.50 4.03 15.41
CA HIS A 172 -5.99 3.60 16.73
C HIS A 172 -7.41 3.03 16.65
N ARG A 173 -8.33 3.68 15.92
CA ARG A 173 -9.69 3.17 15.71
C ARG A 173 -9.71 1.85 14.95
N ALA A 174 -8.86 1.69 13.94
CA ALA A 174 -8.74 0.43 13.18
C ALA A 174 -8.30 -0.71 14.09
N LEU A 175 -7.22 -0.52 14.86
CA LEU A 175 -6.70 -1.52 15.80
C LEU A 175 -7.72 -1.87 16.89
N GLY A 176 -8.38 -0.87 17.49
CA GLY A 176 -9.41 -1.12 18.50
C GLY A 176 -10.65 -1.82 17.92
N SER A 177 -10.95 -1.65 16.64
CA SER A 177 -12.05 -2.38 15.97
C SER A 177 -11.67 -3.85 15.76
N LEU A 178 -10.43 -4.12 15.35
CA LEU A 178 -9.89 -5.47 15.27
C LEU A 178 -9.88 -6.17 16.63
N GLU A 179 -9.40 -5.50 17.67
CA GLU A 179 -9.34 -6.05 19.02
C GLU A 179 -10.74 -6.45 19.54
N ARG A 180 -11.74 -5.56 19.43
CA ARG A 180 -13.12 -5.87 19.84
C ARG A 180 -13.71 -7.01 19.03
N ALA A 181 -13.47 -7.02 17.72
CA ALA A 181 -13.96 -8.07 16.83
C ALA A 181 -13.36 -9.44 17.19
N LEU A 182 -12.08 -9.51 17.54
CA LEU A 182 -11.41 -10.74 17.97
C LEU A 182 -11.83 -11.19 19.36
N GLN A 183 -11.96 -10.28 20.34
CA GLN A 183 -12.40 -10.60 21.70
C GLN A 183 -13.83 -11.13 21.73
N GLY A 184 -14.74 -10.54 20.96
CA GLY A 184 -16.13 -11.00 20.86
C GLY A 184 -16.27 -12.38 20.20
N ARG A 185 -15.27 -12.81 19.42
CA ARG A 185 -15.24 -14.12 18.76
C ARG A 185 -14.58 -15.19 19.63
N ALA A 186 -13.52 -14.84 20.38
CA ALA A 186 -12.88 -15.74 21.34
C ALA A 186 -13.77 -16.07 22.57
N ALA A 187 -14.82 -15.29 22.83
CA ALA A 187 -15.76 -15.49 23.92
C ALA A 187 -16.98 -16.37 23.55
N ASN A 188 -17.12 -16.78 22.28
CA ASN A 188 -18.16 -17.66 21.76
C ASN A 188 -17.59 -19.05 21.44
#